data_AF-A0A377GF05-F1
#
_entry.id   AF-A0A377GF05-F1
#
_cell.length_a   1.000
_cell.length_b   1.000
_cell.length_c   1.000
_cell.angle_alpha   90.00
_cell.angle_beta   90.00
_cell.angle_gamma   90.00
#
_symmetry.space_group_name_H-M   'P 1'
#
loop_
_entity.id
_entity.type
_entity.pdbx_description
1 polymer ?
#
loop_
_entity_poly.entity_id
_entity_poly.type
_entity_poly.pdbx_seq_one_letter_code
_entity_poly.pdbx_strand_id
1 'polypeptide(L)'
;MLTSKRTLLLSAMAVFLTANSNLFACQCFNSFFLNSIFSNNPGMSCSLSTNYGRVVRVSLSDGRNSAVSSIYGCSLHSVSSNIQRDFDYYTNDNELCVEEILNACRMLNIEIQSDNGGAYY
;
A
#
# COMPACT_ATOMS: atom_id res chain seq x y z
N MET A 1 -18.35 -43.03 -14.84
CA MET A 1 -19.05 -41.72 -14.62
C MET A 1 -18.78 -41.17 -13.22
N LEU A 2 -17.53 -41.23 -12.72
CA LEU A 2 -17.15 -40.87 -11.33
C LEU A 2 -15.99 -39.87 -11.21
N THR A 3 -15.33 -39.53 -12.32
CA THR A 3 -14.13 -38.66 -12.33
C THR A 3 -14.47 -37.18 -12.55
N SER A 4 -15.54 -36.87 -13.30
CA SER A 4 -15.93 -35.47 -13.59
C SER A 4 -16.39 -34.68 -12.35
N LYS A 5 -17.12 -35.32 -11.42
CA LYS A 5 -17.62 -34.65 -10.21
C LYS A 5 -16.50 -34.29 -9.21
N ARG A 6 -15.41 -35.07 -9.16
CA ARG A 6 -14.27 -34.81 -8.26
C ARG A 6 -13.39 -33.66 -8.76
N THR A 7 -13.19 -33.55 -10.07
CA THR A 7 -12.41 -32.44 -10.66
C THR A 7 -13.10 -31.09 -10.47
N LEU A 8 -14.45 -31.07 -10.54
CA LEU A 8 -15.25 -29.86 -10.36
C LEU A 8 -15.30 -29.39 -8.89
N LEU A 9 -15.27 -30.31 -7.94
CA LEU A 9 -15.15 -30.00 -6.50
C LEU A 9 -13.77 -29.45 -6.14
N LEU A 10 -12.70 -30.00 -6.73
CA LEU A 10 -11.33 -29.51 -6.54
C LEU A 10 -11.13 -28.12 -7.15
N SER A 11 -11.72 -27.83 -8.32
CA SER A 11 -11.67 -26.49 -8.91
C SER A 11 -12.50 -25.48 -8.12
N ALA A 12 -13.68 -25.86 -7.61
CA ALA A 12 -14.49 -24.99 -6.77
C ALA A 12 -13.82 -24.68 -5.42
N MET A 13 -13.15 -25.65 -4.79
CA MET A 13 -12.33 -25.40 -3.60
C MET A 13 -11.11 -24.54 -3.91
N ALA A 14 -10.44 -24.74 -5.05
CA ALA A 14 -9.32 -23.89 -5.46
C ALA A 14 -9.77 -22.43 -5.68
N VAL A 15 -10.94 -22.19 -6.29
CA VAL A 15 -11.52 -20.85 -6.46
C VAL A 15 -11.96 -20.24 -5.13
N PHE A 16 -12.50 -21.03 -4.20
CA PHE A 16 -12.83 -20.54 -2.85
C PHE A 16 -11.58 -20.26 -2.00
N LEU A 17 -10.51 -21.05 -2.16
CA LEU A 17 -9.22 -20.84 -1.49
C LEU A 17 -8.46 -19.63 -2.07
N THR A 18 -8.60 -19.33 -3.37
CA THR A 18 -8.06 -18.10 -3.98
C THR A 18 -8.96 -16.88 -3.81
N ALA A 19 -10.22 -17.07 -3.37
CA ALA A 19 -11.12 -16.00 -2.98
C ALA A 19 -10.93 -15.55 -1.51
N ASN A 20 -9.90 -16.04 -0.82
CA ASN A 20 -9.49 -15.53 0.49
C ASN A 20 -8.94 -14.10 0.36
N SER A 21 -9.85 -13.13 0.58
CA SER A 21 -9.67 -11.84 1.26
C SER A 21 -8.59 -10.83 0.85
N ASN A 22 -7.66 -11.15 -0.05
CA ASN A 22 -6.54 -10.25 -0.40
C ASN A 22 -6.66 -9.59 -1.79
N LEU A 23 -7.52 -10.09 -2.68
CA LEU A 23 -7.68 -9.52 -4.03
C LEU A 23 -8.45 -8.18 -4.07
N PHE A 24 -9.23 -7.87 -3.03
CA PHE A 24 -10.03 -6.63 -2.95
C PHE A 24 -9.41 -5.57 -2.02
N ALA A 25 -8.35 -5.91 -1.31
CA ALA A 25 -7.73 -5.07 -0.28
C ALA A 25 -6.81 -3.98 -0.84
N CYS A 26 -6.01 -4.33 -1.86
CA CYS A 26 -5.04 -3.42 -2.50
C CYS A 26 -5.68 -2.44 -3.50
N GLN A 27 -6.94 -2.66 -3.90
CA GLN A 27 -7.59 -1.76 -4.87
C GLN A 27 -7.84 -0.36 -4.29
N CYS A 28 -7.97 -0.22 -2.97
CA CYS A 28 -8.18 1.06 -2.31
C CYS A 28 -6.88 1.84 -2.02
N PHE A 29 -5.72 1.26 -2.30
CA PHE A 29 -4.41 1.86 -2.01
C PHE A 29 -3.47 1.76 -3.21
N ASN A 30 -4.02 1.76 -4.43
CA ASN A 30 -3.22 1.81 -5.63
C ASN A 30 -2.84 3.26 -5.98
N SER A 31 -1.75 3.40 -6.73
CA SER A 31 -1.17 4.67 -7.15
C SER A 31 -2.13 5.55 -7.95
N PHE A 32 -3.00 4.97 -8.79
CA PHE A 32 -4.03 5.73 -9.52
C PHE A 32 -5.07 6.36 -8.60
N PHE A 33 -5.54 5.62 -7.60
CA PHE A 33 -6.51 6.11 -6.63
C PHE A 33 -5.87 7.19 -5.75
N LEU A 34 -4.65 6.97 -5.27
CA LEU A 34 -3.87 7.98 -4.57
C LEU A 34 -3.75 9.25 -5.44
N ASN A 35 -3.34 9.13 -6.70
CA ASN A 35 -3.23 10.26 -7.63
C ASN A 35 -4.57 10.99 -7.90
N SER A 36 -5.72 10.36 -7.61
CA SER A 36 -7.03 11.02 -7.73
C SER A 36 -7.45 11.78 -6.46
N ILE A 37 -6.92 11.40 -5.30
CA ILE A 37 -7.15 12.07 -4.01
C ILE A 37 -6.16 13.22 -3.82
N PHE A 38 -4.89 12.96 -4.11
CA PHE A 38 -3.81 13.93 -3.99
C PHE A 38 -3.81 14.81 -5.24
N SER A 39 -4.09 16.10 -5.05
CA SER A 39 -4.02 17.09 -6.12
C SER A 39 -2.64 17.73 -6.14
N ASN A 40 -2.06 17.94 -7.33
CA ASN A 40 -0.76 18.58 -7.46
C ASN A 40 -0.78 20.00 -6.86
N ASN A 41 -0.32 20.14 -5.62
CA ASN A 41 -0.31 21.38 -4.87
C ASN A 41 1.11 21.66 -4.33
N PRO A 42 1.47 22.92 -4.10
CA PRO A 42 2.82 23.28 -3.62
C PRO A 42 3.11 22.81 -2.17
N GLY A 43 2.10 22.27 -1.47
CA GLY A 43 2.24 21.71 -0.12
C GLY A 43 2.47 20.20 -0.11
N MET A 44 2.64 19.57 -1.29
CA MET A 44 2.87 18.14 -1.37
C MET A 44 4.26 17.76 -0.88
N SER A 45 4.30 16.72 -0.06
CA SER A 45 5.53 16.12 0.43
C SER A 45 5.46 14.61 0.26
N CYS A 46 6.52 14.04 -0.30
CA CYS A 46 6.74 12.60 -0.32
C CYS A 46 8.03 12.29 0.43
N SER A 47 7.97 11.43 1.45
CA SER A 47 9.11 11.09 2.27
C SER A 47 9.29 9.57 2.36
N LEU A 48 10.53 9.12 2.24
CA LEU A 48 10.96 7.74 2.35
C LEU A 48 11.98 7.65 3.50
N SER A 49 11.68 6.84 4.51
CA SER A 49 12.61 6.56 5.61
C SER A 49 13.08 5.11 5.52
N THR A 50 14.40 4.92 5.53
CA THR A 50 15.02 3.60 5.51
C THR A 50 15.87 3.36 6.75
N ASN A 51 15.98 2.11 7.18
CA ASN A 51 16.86 1.67 8.26
C ASN A 51 17.62 0.42 7.81
N TYR A 52 18.95 0.49 7.80
CA TYR A 52 19.84 -0.55 7.25
C TYR A 52 19.43 -1.04 5.84
N GLY A 53 18.98 -0.12 4.97
CA GLY A 53 18.53 -0.44 3.62
C GLY A 53 17.11 -1.01 3.52
N ARG A 54 16.42 -1.24 4.64
CA ARG A 54 15.01 -1.63 4.66
C ARG A 54 14.12 -0.38 4.74
N VAL A 55 13.07 -0.31 3.93
CA VAL A 55 12.06 0.74 4.05
C VAL A 55 11.31 0.57 5.38
N VAL A 56 11.34 1.60 6.23
CA VAL A 56 10.64 1.61 7.52
C VAL A 56 9.35 2.41 7.42
N ARG A 57 9.36 3.45 6.59
CA ARG A 57 8.19 4.31 6.38
C ARG A 57 8.23 4.97 5.02
N VAL A 58 7.08 5.05 4.37
CA VAL A 58 6.83 5.96 3.25
C VAL A 58 5.61 6.80 3.57
N SER A 59 5.64 8.08 3.24
CA SER A 59 4.43 8.91 3.30
C SER A 59 4.32 9.87 2.15
N LEU A 60 3.08 10.06 1.71
CA LEU A 60 2.63 11.09 0.79
C LEU A 60 1.62 11.96 1.54
N SER A 61 1.79 13.27 1.50
CA SER A 61 0.89 14.23 2.16
C SER A 61 0.75 15.47 1.30
N ASP A 62 -0.45 16.06 1.27
CA ASP A 62 -0.71 17.36 0.62
C ASP A 62 -1.17 18.44 1.63
N GLY A 63 -1.06 18.12 2.93
CA GLY A 63 -1.52 18.94 4.06
C GLY A 63 -2.97 18.70 4.48
N ARG A 64 -3.79 18.04 3.65
CA ARG A 64 -5.18 17.67 3.97
C ARG A 64 -5.39 16.16 3.96
N ASN A 65 -4.77 15.50 2.99
CA ASN A 65 -4.76 14.07 2.81
C ASN A 65 -3.36 13.55 3.18
N SER A 66 -3.30 12.33 3.69
CA SER A 66 -2.06 11.64 4.03
C SER A 66 -2.19 10.15 3.77
N ALA A 67 -1.27 9.61 2.98
CA ALA A 67 -1.07 8.19 2.77
C ALA A 67 0.25 7.80 3.41
N VAL A 68 0.24 6.80 4.27
CA VAL A 68 1.42 6.35 5.02
C VAL A 68 1.50 4.84 4.92
N SER A 69 2.68 4.31 4.62
CA SER A 69 3.05 2.92 4.89
C SER A 69 4.14 2.90 5.95
N SER A 70 4.01 2.04 6.95
CA SER A 70 4.99 1.85 8.02
C SER A 70 5.12 0.37 8.35
N ILE A 71 6.07 0.01 9.22
CA ILE A 71 6.21 -1.36 9.73
C ILE A 71 4.94 -1.93 10.39
N TYR A 72 4.00 -1.08 10.81
CA TYR A 72 2.77 -1.49 11.47
C TYR A 72 1.58 -1.63 10.52
N GLY A 73 1.67 -1.08 9.31
CA GLY A 73 0.51 -1.01 8.42
C GLY A 73 0.53 0.15 7.44
N CYS A 74 -0.52 0.19 6.61
CA CYS A 74 -0.87 1.31 5.74
C CYS A 74 -2.06 2.09 6.26
N SER A 75 -2.03 3.40 6.10
CA SER A 75 -3.15 4.26 6.41
C SER A 75 -3.32 5.33 5.34
N LEU A 76 -4.56 5.56 4.91
CA LEU A 76 -4.95 6.68 4.09
C LEU A 76 -5.95 7.50 4.88
N HIS A 77 -5.53 8.70 5.26
CA HIS A 77 -6.38 9.74 5.79
C HIS A 77 -6.71 10.69 4.65
N SER A 78 -7.99 10.90 4.38
CA SER A 78 -8.44 11.86 3.37
C SER A 78 -9.66 12.62 3.86
N VAL A 79 -9.99 13.73 3.21
CA VAL A 79 -11.18 14.51 3.54
C VAL A 79 -12.47 13.67 3.43
N SER A 80 -12.49 12.66 2.56
CA SER A 80 -13.66 11.84 2.27
C SER A 80 -13.67 10.48 2.98
N SER A 81 -12.52 9.99 3.46
CA SER A 81 -12.41 8.65 4.04
C SER A 81 -11.15 8.43 4.89
N ASN A 82 -11.27 7.53 5.86
CA ASN A 82 -10.16 6.99 6.64
C ASN A 82 -10.06 5.50 6.38
N ILE A 83 -8.91 5.06 5.89
CA ILE A 83 -8.60 3.64 5.62
C ILE A 83 -7.37 3.29 6.43
N GLN A 84 -7.44 2.20 7.20
CA GLN A 84 -6.29 1.64 7.92
C GLN A 84 -6.20 0.14 7.65
N ARG A 85 -4.99 -0.33 7.42
CA ARG A 85 -4.61 -1.71 7.13
C ARG A 85 -3.42 -2.05 8.01
N ASP A 86 -3.67 -2.82 9.06
CA ASP A 86 -2.60 -3.35 9.88
C ASP A 86 -1.99 -4.58 9.21
N PHE A 87 -0.69 -4.76 9.36
CA PHE A 87 0.04 -5.88 8.79
C PHE A 87 0.78 -6.65 9.86
N ASP A 88 0.91 -7.97 9.66
CA ASP A 88 1.90 -8.72 10.41
C ASP A 88 3.30 -8.37 9.88
N TYR A 89 4.28 -8.31 10.77
CA TYR A 89 5.64 -7.81 10.49
C TYR A 89 6.37 -8.53 9.33
N TYR A 90 5.82 -9.66 8.87
CA TYR A 90 6.35 -10.55 7.83
C TYR A 90 5.46 -10.62 6.57
N THR A 91 4.40 -9.81 6.45
CA THR A 91 3.52 -9.85 5.26
C THR A 91 4.03 -8.95 4.15
N ASN A 92 4.00 -9.46 2.92
CA ASN A 92 4.37 -8.72 1.70
C ASN A 92 3.48 -7.49 1.42
N ASP A 93 2.33 -7.38 2.09
CA ASP A 93 1.36 -6.31 1.86
C ASP A 93 1.93 -4.91 2.21
N ASN A 94 2.91 -4.84 3.10
CA ASN A 94 3.64 -3.61 3.41
C ASN A 94 4.45 -3.12 2.19
N GLU A 95 5.17 -4.03 1.56
CA GLU A 95 5.99 -3.72 0.38
C GLU A 95 5.11 -3.24 -0.78
N LEU A 96 3.92 -3.83 -0.94
CA LEU A 96 2.93 -3.40 -1.93
C LEU A 96 2.48 -1.95 -1.69
N CYS A 97 2.12 -1.56 -0.47
CA CYS A 97 1.76 -0.17 -0.21
C CYS A 97 2.93 0.79 -0.39
N VAL A 98 4.14 0.39 0.04
CA VAL A 98 5.35 1.19 -0.17
C VAL A 98 5.51 1.48 -1.65
N GLU A 99 5.39 0.46 -2.50
CA GLU A 99 5.49 0.60 -3.94
C GLU A 99 4.41 1.53 -4.51
N GLU A 100 3.15 1.35 -4.11
CA GLU A 100 2.04 2.16 -4.61
C GLU A 100 2.14 3.63 -4.18
N ILE A 101 2.58 3.93 -2.95
CA ILE A 101 2.82 5.31 -2.52
C ILE A 101 3.97 5.94 -3.31
N LEU A 102 5.08 5.22 -3.50
CA LEU A 102 6.22 5.74 -4.27
C LEU A 102 5.84 5.96 -5.74
N ASN A 103 5.03 5.07 -6.33
CA ASN A 103 4.49 5.24 -7.67
C ASN A 103 3.57 6.46 -7.76
N ALA A 104 2.70 6.69 -6.77
CA ALA A 104 1.88 7.90 -6.71
C ALA A 104 2.74 9.16 -6.65
N CYS A 105 3.81 9.18 -5.84
CA CYS A 105 4.73 10.33 -5.79
C CYS A 105 5.37 10.62 -7.15
N ARG A 106 5.77 9.57 -7.89
CA ARG A 106 6.31 9.71 -9.26
C ARG A 106 5.26 10.23 -10.24
N MET A 107 4.03 9.72 -10.19
CA MET A 107 2.93 10.17 -11.05
C MET A 107 2.58 11.65 -10.80
N LEU A 108 2.67 12.09 -9.54
CA LEU A 108 2.45 13.48 -9.13
C LEU A 108 3.65 14.40 -9.39
N ASN A 109 4.78 13.87 -9.88
CA ASN A 109 6.04 14.57 -10.07
C ASN A 109 6.56 15.25 -8.79
N ILE A 110 6.45 14.57 -7.65
CA ILE A 110 6.95 15.04 -6.35
C ILE A 110 8.34 14.47 -6.11
N GLU A 111 9.25 15.31 -5.62
CA GLU A 111 10.55 14.86 -5.15
C GLU A 111 10.41 13.98 -3.90
N ILE A 112 11.00 12.78 -3.95
CA ILE A 112 10.97 11.84 -2.82
C ILE A 112 12.13 12.20 -1.90
N GLN A 113 11.80 12.77 -0.74
CA GLN A 113 12.77 13.08 0.31
C GLN A 113 13.16 11.79 1.02
N SER A 114 14.38 11.31 0.77
CA SER A 114 14.88 10.06 1.35
C SER A 114 15.77 10.34 2.55
N ASP A 115 15.29 9.96 3.72
CA ASP A 115 16.08 9.96 4.95
C ASP A 115 16.59 8.54 5.20
N ASN A 116 17.88 8.34 4.95
CA ASN A 116 18.57 7.17 5.47
C ASN A 116 18.73 7.41 6.97
N GLY A 117 18.15 6.55 7.80
CA GLY A 117 18.27 6.60 9.25
C GLY A 117 19.73 6.55 9.69
N GLY A 118 20.40 7.70 9.67
CA GLY A 118 21.68 7.97 10.27
C GLY A 118 21.42 8.71 11.58
N ALA A 119 21.67 8.00 12.69
CA ALA A 119 21.71 8.52 14.05
C ALA A 119 20.40 9.07 14.63
N TYR A 120 19.53 8.15 15.08
CA TYR A 120 18.87 8.32 16.38
C TYR A 120 19.05 7.02 17.17
N TYR A 121 20.26 6.82 17.68
CA TYR A 121 20.65 6.55 19.08
C TYR A 121 22.18 6.52 19.12
#